data_AF-A0A822YFM9-F1
#
_entry.id   AF-A0A822YFM9-F1
#
_cell.length_a   1.000
_cell.length_b   1.000
_cell.length_c   1.000
_cell.angle_alpha   90.00
_cell.angle_beta   90.00
_cell.angle_gamma   90.00
#
_symmetry.space_group_name_H-M   'P 1'
#
loop_
_entity.id
_entity.type
_entity.pdbx_description
1 polymer ?
#
loop_
_entity_poly.entity_id
_entity_poly.type
_entity_poly.pdbx_seq_one_letter_code
_entity_poly.pdbx_strand_id
1 'polypeptide(L)'
;MATATSSPIMTKPDCPDKCGNITVPYPFGLGKDPSCYREGFQLLCNHTFTPSKLFLQNTRIWEDTEGVEWYGHRIDKLVEVEEISLQGQLRVYSFMNYRCYDDSFVDSHMALNTSLISVDMRDTPFALSDTGNILTGIGCGILADVASSNGSTTVSYQYLRFRYGCYSQCKDKNGMLNGTYPAMGYCQTNNTKGLKSFYGILKGEYQFYKNFSPCAYSFVADYKWYNFSIDHLSDFGFYTRNKGMVPTILDWAIENDSCKNITMRNNVTYACGENSGCHDSHNGLGYLCECLEGYQGNPYLQDGCQGM
;
A
#
# COMPACT_ATOMS: atom_id res chain seq x y z
N MET A 1 -34.29 -30.57 -10.03
CA MET A 1 -33.07 -30.89 -9.26
C MET A 1 -32.24 -29.64 -9.22
N ALA A 2 -32.04 -29.03 -8.05
CA ALA A 2 -31.10 -27.94 -7.92
C ALA A 2 -29.70 -28.54 -8.08
N THR A 3 -29.00 -28.20 -9.16
CA THR A 3 -27.59 -28.48 -9.31
C THR A 3 -26.88 -27.79 -8.16
N ALA A 4 -26.30 -28.59 -7.26
CA ALA A 4 -25.40 -28.06 -6.24
C ALA A 4 -24.18 -27.52 -7.00
N THR A 5 -24.11 -26.20 -7.19
CA THR A 5 -22.92 -25.53 -7.69
C THR A 5 -21.82 -25.74 -6.65
N SER A 6 -20.87 -26.63 -6.94
CA SER A 6 -19.66 -26.77 -6.14
C SER A 6 -18.93 -25.44 -6.13
N SER A 7 -18.50 -24.98 -4.95
CA SER A 7 -17.65 -23.79 -4.85
C SER A 7 -16.43 -23.93 -5.75
N PRO A 8 -16.02 -22.85 -6.45
CA PRO A 8 -14.88 -22.90 -7.34
C PRO A 8 -13.61 -23.27 -6.56
N ILE A 9 -12.74 -24.07 -7.19
CA ILE A 9 -11.44 -24.43 -6.62
C ILE A 9 -10.58 -23.16 -6.59
N MET A 10 -10.18 -22.74 -5.39
CA MET A 10 -9.41 -21.50 -5.21
C MET A 10 -7.92 -21.74 -4.98
N THR A 11 -7.52 -22.94 -4.55
CA THR A 11 -6.13 -23.30 -4.24
C THR A 11 -5.74 -24.63 -4.86
N LYS A 12 -4.44 -24.94 -4.84
CA LYS A 12 -3.94 -26.27 -5.21
C LYS A 12 -4.30 -27.33 -4.17
N PRO A 13 -4.36 -28.61 -4.55
CA PRO A 13 -4.59 -29.71 -3.61
C PRO A 13 -3.61 -29.68 -2.44
N ASP A 14 -4.10 -30.02 -1.24
CA ASP A 14 -3.34 -30.07 0.01
C ASP A 14 -2.74 -28.74 0.50
N CYS A 15 -3.08 -27.62 -0.14
CA CYS A 15 -2.62 -26.29 0.24
C CYS A 15 -3.66 -25.56 1.11
N PRO A 16 -3.25 -24.86 2.19
CA PRO A 16 -4.15 -24.06 3.00
C PRO A 16 -4.78 -22.93 2.17
N ASP A 17 -6.09 -22.78 2.28
CA ASP A 17 -6.89 -21.84 1.50
C ASP A 17 -7.37 -20.61 2.29
N LYS A 18 -7.08 -20.55 3.60
CA LYS A 18 -7.55 -19.48 4.48
C LYS A 18 -6.54 -19.08 5.55
N CYS A 19 -6.61 -17.80 5.92
CA CYS A 19 -6.00 -17.26 7.13
C CYS A 19 -7.04 -16.41 7.88
N GLY A 20 -7.51 -16.91 9.02
CA GLY A 20 -8.65 -16.30 9.72
C GLY A 20 -9.89 -16.31 8.81
N ASN A 21 -10.43 -15.14 8.51
CA ASN A 21 -11.61 -14.98 7.65
C ASN A 21 -11.26 -14.69 6.18
N ILE A 22 -9.98 -14.61 5.83
CA ILE A 22 -9.53 -14.24 4.48
C ILE A 22 -9.26 -15.52 3.68
N THR A 23 -9.91 -15.66 2.53
CA THR A 23 -9.57 -16.68 1.53
C THR A 23 -8.29 -16.29 0.82
N VAL A 24 -7.36 -17.24 0.71
CA VAL A 24 -6.06 -17.06 0.04
C VAL A 24 -6.06 -17.89 -1.25
N PRO A 25 -6.43 -17.30 -2.40
CA PRO A 25 -6.49 -18.02 -3.66
C PRO A 25 -5.12 -18.10 -4.35
N TYR A 26 -4.86 -19.16 -5.11
CA TYR A 26 -3.71 -19.22 -6.01
C TYR A 26 -3.79 -18.05 -7.03
N PRO A 27 -2.70 -17.32 -7.35
CA PRO A 27 -1.29 -17.65 -7.16
C PRO A 27 -0.74 -17.36 -5.75
N PHE A 28 -1.53 -16.74 -4.87
CA PHE A 28 -1.18 -16.58 -3.47
C PHE A 28 -1.23 -17.92 -2.74
N GLY A 29 -0.45 -18.03 -1.67
CA GLY A 29 -0.48 -19.24 -0.87
C GLY A 29 0.25 -19.11 0.45
N LEU A 30 0.06 -20.13 1.27
CA LEU A 30 0.54 -20.21 2.64
C LEU A 30 1.43 -21.44 2.82
N GLY A 31 2.17 -21.45 3.92
CA GLY A 31 2.99 -22.61 4.32
C GLY A 31 4.39 -22.59 3.74
N LYS A 32 5.11 -23.68 3.98
CA LYS A 32 6.52 -23.87 3.58
C LYS A 32 6.68 -24.59 2.24
N ASP A 33 5.61 -25.22 1.74
CA ASP A 33 5.65 -25.92 0.47
C ASP A 33 5.60 -24.90 -0.69
N PRO A 34 6.67 -24.75 -1.48
CA PRO A 34 6.68 -23.83 -2.61
C PRO A 34 5.71 -24.24 -3.73
N SER A 35 5.13 -25.45 -3.69
CA SER A 35 4.10 -25.86 -4.63
C SER A 35 2.80 -25.05 -4.46
N CYS A 36 2.52 -24.55 -3.25
CA CYS A 36 1.26 -23.92 -2.85
C CYS A 36 1.08 -22.47 -3.29
N TYR A 37 2.12 -21.82 -3.78
CA TYR A 37 2.08 -20.44 -4.28
C TYR A 37 2.95 -20.31 -5.52
N ARG A 38 2.76 -19.22 -6.25
CA ARG A 38 3.72 -18.81 -7.27
C ARG A 38 4.86 -18.02 -6.61
N GLU A 39 6.06 -18.07 -7.18
CA GLU A 39 7.20 -17.29 -6.69
C GLU A 39 6.82 -15.81 -6.51
N GLY A 40 7.17 -15.24 -5.35
CA GLY A 40 6.81 -13.87 -4.96
C GLY A 40 5.41 -13.69 -4.34
N PHE A 41 4.51 -14.67 -4.46
CA PHE A 41 3.12 -14.62 -3.95
C PHE A 41 2.92 -15.32 -2.60
N GLN A 42 3.99 -15.73 -1.94
CA GLN A 42 3.91 -16.32 -0.60
C GLN A 42 3.42 -15.28 0.42
N LEU A 43 2.45 -15.67 1.24
CA LEU A 43 1.93 -14.86 2.34
C LEU A 43 2.24 -15.51 3.70
N LEU A 44 2.21 -14.71 4.74
CA LEU A 44 2.39 -15.16 6.12
C LEU A 44 1.04 -15.12 6.85
N CYS A 45 0.56 -16.28 7.31
CA CYS A 45 -0.55 -16.33 8.25
C CYS A 45 -0.01 -16.37 9.68
N ASN A 46 -0.33 -15.36 10.49
CA ASN A 46 0.06 -15.31 11.89
C ASN A 46 -1.10 -15.75 12.79
N HIS A 47 -0.95 -16.95 13.37
CA HIS A 47 -1.93 -17.57 14.25
C HIS A 47 -1.87 -17.09 15.70
N THR A 48 -0.93 -16.22 16.07
CA THR A 48 -0.89 -15.65 17.43
C THR A 48 -1.97 -14.59 17.65
N PHE A 49 -2.52 -14.03 16.58
CA PHE A 49 -3.69 -13.15 16.63
C PHE A 49 -5.00 -13.95 16.65
N THR A 50 -6.02 -13.39 17.30
CA THR A 50 -7.39 -13.93 17.30
C THR A 50 -8.36 -12.86 16.78
N PRO A 51 -8.94 -13.02 15.57
CA PRO A 51 -8.66 -14.05 14.57
C PRO A 51 -7.23 -13.94 13.99
N SER A 52 -6.76 -15.01 13.32
CA SER A 52 -5.44 -15.01 12.66
C SER A 52 -5.36 -13.91 11.60
N LYS A 53 -4.18 -13.28 11.48
CA LYS A 53 -3.93 -12.16 10.57
C LYS A 53 -3.01 -12.56 9.42
N LEU A 54 -3.31 -12.05 8.23
CA LEU A 54 -2.56 -12.31 7.01
C LEU A 54 -1.60 -11.15 6.72
N PHE A 55 -0.38 -11.45 6.31
CA PHE A 55 0.65 -10.45 6.02
C PHE A 55 1.37 -10.74 4.71
N LEU A 56 1.80 -9.69 4.02
CA LEU A 56 2.74 -9.82 2.90
C LEU A 56 4.10 -10.31 3.42
N GLN A 57 4.77 -11.15 2.62
CA GLN A 57 6.18 -11.47 2.82
C GLN A 57 7.07 -10.62 1.90
N ASN A 58 8.35 -10.53 2.26
CA ASN A 58 9.41 -9.92 1.44
C ASN A 58 9.24 -8.43 1.12
N THR A 59 8.34 -7.73 1.80
CA THR A 59 8.28 -6.26 1.80
C THR A 59 9.34 -5.71 2.76
N ARG A 60 10.16 -4.75 2.30
CA ARG A 60 11.14 -4.08 3.16
C ARG A 60 10.61 -2.71 3.55
N ILE A 61 10.47 -2.48 4.85
CA ILE A 61 9.99 -1.21 5.39
C ILE A 61 11.03 -0.67 6.36
N TRP A 62 11.34 0.62 6.23
CA TRP A 62 12.18 1.36 7.16
C TRP A 62 11.39 2.53 7.71
N GLU A 63 11.60 2.84 8.99
CA GLU A 63 11.02 4.02 9.62
C GLU A 63 12.12 4.75 10.36
N ASP A 64 12.33 6.01 9.99
CA ASP A 64 13.22 6.93 10.68
C ASP A 64 12.39 7.82 11.61
N THR A 65 12.63 7.70 12.92
CA THR A 65 11.94 8.47 13.96
C THR A 65 12.81 9.53 14.61
N GLU A 66 14.12 9.52 14.34
CA GLU A 66 15.07 10.40 15.02
C GLU A 66 15.19 11.76 14.31
N GLY A 67 14.69 11.85 13.06
CA GLY A 67 14.73 13.10 12.28
C GLY A 67 16.15 13.56 11.93
N VAL A 68 17.14 12.73 12.23
CA VAL A 68 18.53 12.91 11.85
C VAL A 68 18.75 12.05 10.61
N GLU A 69 18.82 12.69 9.44
CA GLU A 69 19.27 12.04 8.21
C GLU A 69 20.60 11.33 8.51
N TRP A 70 20.61 9.99 8.66
CA TRP A 70 21.53 9.13 7.90
C TRP A 70 21.45 7.61 8.10
N TYR A 71 20.74 7.06 9.09
CA TYR A 71 20.54 5.61 9.18
C TYR A 71 19.16 5.28 9.75
N GLY A 72 18.15 5.18 8.88
CA GLY A 72 16.86 4.61 9.27
C GLY A 72 17.05 3.19 9.79
N HIS A 73 16.54 2.90 10.99
CA HIS A 73 16.53 1.54 11.52
C HIS A 73 15.54 0.69 10.72
N ARG A 74 15.93 -0.53 10.34
CA ARG A 74 14.96 -1.50 9.83
C ARG A 74 14.02 -1.83 10.99
N ILE A 75 12.74 -1.53 10.81
CA ILE A 75 11.70 -1.92 11.77
C ILE A 75 11.01 -3.16 11.20
N ASP A 76 10.68 -4.12 12.07
CA ASP A 76 9.90 -5.31 11.72
C ASP A 76 8.41 -4.95 11.50
N LYS A 77 8.13 -4.01 10.59
CA LYS A 77 6.77 -3.70 10.14
C LYS A 77 6.39 -4.67 9.03
N LEU A 78 5.24 -5.32 9.21
CA LEU A 78 4.63 -6.19 8.22
C LEU A 78 3.36 -5.54 7.69
N VAL A 79 3.14 -5.64 6.38
CA VAL A 79 1.93 -5.14 5.73
C VAL A 79 0.81 -6.16 5.92
N GLU A 80 -0.20 -5.80 6.71
CA GLU A 80 -1.38 -6.64 6.93
C GLU A 80 -2.27 -6.61 5.67
N VAL A 81 -2.68 -7.79 5.21
CA VAL A 81 -3.59 -7.98 4.08
C VAL A 81 -5.01 -8.11 4.63
N GLU A 82 -5.93 -7.30 4.11
CA GLU A 82 -7.35 -7.31 4.46
C GLU A 82 -8.17 -8.06 3.41
N GLU A 83 -7.85 -7.87 2.12
CA GLU A 83 -8.58 -8.49 1.01
C GLU A 83 -7.67 -8.81 -0.16
N ILE A 84 -7.95 -9.93 -0.83
CA ILE A 84 -7.27 -10.38 -2.05
C ILE A 84 -8.30 -10.45 -3.18
N SER A 85 -8.04 -9.72 -4.26
CA SER A 85 -8.83 -9.78 -5.49
C SER A 85 -8.01 -10.42 -6.62
N LEU A 86 -8.61 -11.38 -7.31
CA LEU A 86 -8.03 -12.00 -8.52
C LEU A 86 -8.02 -11.06 -9.73
N GLN A 87 -8.66 -9.89 -9.64
CA GLN A 87 -8.65 -8.84 -10.66
C GLN A 87 -7.39 -7.95 -10.56
N GLY A 88 -6.37 -8.37 -9.82
CA GLY A 88 -5.08 -7.70 -9.77
C GLY A 88 -4.91 -6.68 -8.66
N GLN A 89 -5.73 -6.71 -7.61
CA GLN A 89 -5.61 -5.80 -6.47
C GLN A 89 -5.59 -6.51 -5.12
N LEU A 90 -4.90 -5.89 -4.17
CA LEU A 90 -4.93 -6.21 -2.75
C LEU A 90 -5.39 -4.98 -1.98
N ARG A 91 -6.20 -5.19 -0.94
CA ARG A 91 -6.44 -4.20 0.10
C ARG A 91 -5.58 -4.53 1.30
N VAL A 92 -4.74 -3.59 1.72
CA VAL A 92 -3.75 -3.78 2.79
C VAL A 92 -3.75 -2.61 3.77
N TYR A 93 -3.13 -2.77 4.93
CA TYR A 93 -2.80 -1.67 5.83
C TYR A 93 -1.34 -1.25 5.64
N SER A 94 -1.13 -0.06 5.05
CA SER A 94 0.19 0.60 5.01
C SER A 94 0.32 1.61 6.15
N PHE A 95 1.43 2.35 6.18
CA PHE A 95 1.78 3.20 7.32
C PHE A 95 1.73 4.69 6.96
N MET A 96 1.41 5.53 7.94
CA MET A 96 1.41 6.99 7.78
C MET A 96 2.65 7.64 8.40
N ASN A 97 3.18 8.66 7.74
CA ASN A 97 4.19 9.54 8.30
C ASN A 97 3.53 10.55 9.22
N TYR A 98 4.27 11.01 10.22
CA TYR A 98 3.86 12.13 11.04
C TYR A 98 5.04 13.05 11.32
N ARG A 99 4.73 14.29 11.66
CA ARG A 99 5.68 15.24 12.17
C ARG A 99 4.97 16.13 13.18
N CYS A 100 5.39 16.03 14.43
CA CYS A 100 4.84 16.79 15.53
C CYS A 100 5.88 17.74 16.09
N TYR A 101 5.40 18.91 16.48
CA TYR A 101 6.19 19.87 17.22
C TYR A 101 6.32 19.44 18.69
N ASP A 102 7.53 19.53 19.24
CA ASP A 102 7.85 19.16 20.62
C ASP A 102 8.37 20.40 21.38
N ASP A 103 7.65 20.85 22.40
CA ASP A 103 8.03 21.99 23.25
C ASP A 103 9.12 21.63 24.28
N SER A 104 9.53 20.35 24.38
CA SER A 104 10.46 19.89 25.44
C SER A 104 11.93 20.23 25.21
N PHE A 105 12.33 20.70 24.01
CA PHE A 105 13.71 21.10 23.71
C PHE A 105 13.88 22.62 23.78
N VAL A 106 14.56 23.06 24.83
CA VAL A 106 14.82 24.48 25.18
C VAL A 106 16.04 25.07 24.45
N ASP A 107 16.84 24.25 23.77
CA ASP A 107 18.03 24.70 23.02
C ASP A 107 17.78 24.73 21.51
N SER A 108 18.43 25.67 20.82
CA SER A 108 18.19 26.13 19.44
C SER A 108 18.28 25.10 18.29
N HIS A 109 18.29 23.81 18.59
CA HIS A 109 18.13 22.71 17.64
C HIS A 109 16.80 21.98 17.96
N MET A 110 15.76 22.36 17.22
CA MET A 110 14.41 21.83 17.35
C MET A 110 14.41 20.29 17.26
N ALA A 111 14.11 19.60 18.36
CA ALA A 111 13.77 18.19 18.28
C ALA A 111 12.36 18.06 17.72
N LEU A 112 12.21 17.35 16.61
CA LEU A 112 10.93 17.06 16.00
C LEU A 112 10.65 15.58 16.20
N ASN A 113 9.52 15.27 16.83
CA ASN A 113 9.03 13.89 16.83
C ASN A 113 8.46 13.60 15.45
N THR A 114 9.15 12.77 14.67
CA THR A 114 8.84 12.52 13.27
C THR A 114 8.78 11.02 13.01
N SER A 115 8.14 10.65 11.91
CA SER A 115 8.26 9.32 11.31
C SER A 115 8.36 9.50 9.79
N LEU A 116 9.43 8.95 9.22
CA LEU A 116 9.64 8.85 7.79
C LEU A 116 9.66 7.38 7.39
N ILE A 117 8.67 6.97 6.60
CA ILE A 117 8.48 5.60 6.13
C ILE A 117 9.02 5.48 4.72
N SER A 118 9.88 4.47 4.55
CA SER A 118 10.35 3.97 3.27
C SER A 118 9.77 2.58 3.02
N VAL A 119 9.31 2.33 1.81
CA VAL A 119 8.76 1.04 1.37
C VAL A 119 9.53 0.58 0.14
N ASP A 120 9.97 -0.68 0.13
CA ASP A 120 10.56 -1.34 -1.04
C ASP A 120 9.94 -2.72 -1.25
N MET A 121 9.25 -2.84 -2.38
CA MET A 121 8.55 -4.02 -2.88
C MET A 121 9.08 -4.47 -4.25
N ARG A 122 10.26 -3.99 -4.69
CA ARG A 122 10.78 -4.28 -6.04
C ARG A 122 10.98 -5.77 -6.30
N ASP A 123 11.31 -6.53 -5.26
CA ASP A 123 11.51 -7.99 -5.31
C ASP A 123 10.20 -8.80 -5.14
N THR A 124 9.05 -8.15 -5.23
CA THR A 124 7.72 -8.76 -5.05
C THR A 124 6.82 -8.41 -6.25
N PRO A 125 5.71 -9.11 -6.51
CA PRO A 125 4.79 -8.78 -7.61
C PRO A 125 3.88 -7.56 -7.30
N PHE A 126 4.14 -6.82 -6.22
CA PHE A 126 3.26 -5.77 -5.72
C PHE A 126 3.77 -4.36 -6.07
N ALA A 127 2.84 -3.47 -6.41
CA ALA A 127 3.08 -2.06 -6.64
C ALA A 127 1.95 -1.21 -6.03
N LEU A 128 2.24 0.04 -5.68
CA LEU A 128 1.21 0.97 -5.23
C LEU A 128 0.23 1.26 -6.38
N SER A 129 -1.07 1.08 -6.14
CA SER A 129 -2.09 1.39 -7.15
C SER A 129 -2.23 2.90 -7.35
N ASP A 130 -2.12 3.37 -8.58
CA ASP A 130 -2.26 4.79 -8.90
C ASP A 130 -3.71 5.25 -9.00
N THR A 131 -4.63 4.32 -9.24
CA THR A 131 -6.07 4.59 -9.36
C THR A 131 -6.85 4.24 -8.09
N GLY A 132 -6.35 3.29 -7.30
CA GLY A 132 -6.96 2.92 -6.03
C GLY A 132 -6.65 3.88 -4.88
N ASN A 133 -5.59 4.69 -4.99
CA ASN A 133 -5.12 5.50 -3.87
C ASN A 133 -4.94 6.98 -4.20
N ILE A 134 -4.89 7.80 -3.16
CA ILE A 134 -4.53 9.21 -3.23
C ILE A 134 -3.49 9.55 -2.13
N LEU A 135 -2.48 10.34 -2.48
CA LEU A 135 -1.59 10.91 -1.47
C LEU A 135 -2.35 12.03 -0.75
N THR A 136 -2.36 11.97 0.58
CA THR A 136 -3.00 12.98 1.45
C THR A 136 -1.97 13.52 2.43
N GLY A 137 -1.90 14.85 2.54
CA GLY A 137 -1.23 15.56 3.63
C GLY A 137 -2.26 16.23 4.53
N ILE A 138 -2.12 16.11 5.85
CA ILE A 138 -2.95 16.79 6.85
C ILE A 138 -2.04 17.68 7.70
N GLY A 139 -2.34 18.96 7.79
CA GLY A 139 -1.56 19.93 8.54
C GLY A 139 -1.52 21.30 7.88
N CYS A 140 -0.99 22.28 8.61
CA CYS A 140 -0.83 23.66 8.14
C CYS A 140 0.63 24.02 7.89
N GLY A 141 0.89 24.67 6.75
CA GLY A 141 2.24 25.04 6.34
C GLY A 141 3.09 23.83 5.94
N ILE A 142 2.46 22.80 5.36
CA ILE A 142 3.07 21.50 5.13
C ILE A 142 3.24 21.20 3.64
N LEU A 143 4.30 20.49 3.32
CA LEU A 143 4.54 19.82 2.05
C LEU A 143 4.60 18.31 2.31
N ALA A 144 3.63 17.59 1.75
CA ALA A 144 3.55 16.13 1.77
C ALA A 144 3.92 15.60 0.39
N ASP A 145 4.99 14.82 0.31
CA ASP A 145 5.44 14.22 -0.94
C ASP A 145 5.64 12.71 -0.85
N VAL A 146 5.60 12.10 -2.02
CA VAL A 146 6.14 10.78 -2.28
C VAL A 146 7.29 10.92 -3.26
N ALA A 147 8.42 10.27 -2.96
CA ALA A 147 9.59 10.25 -3.82
C ALA A 147 9.98 8.81 -4.17
N SER A 148 10.23 8.54 -5.45
CA SER A 148 10.65 7.21 -5.89
C SER A 148 12.04 6.86 -5.31
N SER A 149 12.21 5.63 -4.84
CA SER A 149 13.51 5.12 -4.40
C SER A 149 14.11 4.14 -5.41
N ASN A 150 15.42 4.21 -5.58
CA ASN A 150 16.20 3.18 -6.30
C ASN A 150 16.66 2.04 -5.37
N GLY A 151 16.10 1.90 -4.17
CA GLY A 151 16.52 0.88 -3.20
C GLY A 151 17.63 1.30 -2.25
N SER A 152 18.14 2.51 -2.42
CA SER A 152 18.84 3.18 -1.34
C SER A 152 17.89 3.29 -0.14
N THR A 153 18.40 3.30 1.08
CA THR A 153 17.67 3.75 2.28
C THR A 153 17.93 5.23 2.57
N THR A 154 18.94 5.79 1.89
CA THR A 154 19.40 7.16 2.00
C THR A 154 18.62 8.04 1.03
N VAL A 155 17.87 9.02 1.55
CA VAL A 155 17.22 10.07 0.75
C VAL A 155 18.28 11.06 0.30
N SER A 156 18.98 10.74 -0.79
CA SER A 156 19.78 11.74 -1.51
C SER A 156 19.06 12.13 -2.80
N TYR A 157 18.92 13.44 -3.00
CA TYR A 157 18.23 14.03 -4.16
C TYR A 157 18.79 13.53 -5.50
N GLN A 158 20.05 13.09 -5.53
CA GLN A 158 20.70 12.57 -6.74
C GLN A 158 20.21 11.17 -7.17
N TYR A 159 19.48 10.46 -6.30
CA TYR A 159 18.98 9.10 -6.57
C TYR A 159 17.46 9.01 -6.73
N LEU A 160 16.75 10.13 -6.63
CA LEU A 160 15.30 10.18 -6.85
C LEU A 160 15.02 10.26 -8.36
N ARG A 161 14.25 9.32 -8.91
CA ARG A 161 13.80 9.39 -10.32
C ARG A 161 12.74 10.46 -10.50
N PHE A 162 11.80 10.55 -9.55
CA PHE A 162 10.77 11.58 -9.51
C PHE A 162 10.24 11.78 -8.09
N ARG A 163 9.61 12.93 -7.87
CA ARG A 163 8.92 13.31 -6.64
C ARG A 163 7.63 14.03 -7.03
N TYR A 164 6.55 13.73 -6.33
CA TYR A 164 5.28 14.42 -6.45
C TYR A 164 4.69 14.61 -5.07
N GLY A 165 3.84 15.62 -4.93
CA GLY A 165 3.24 15.93 -3.65
C GLY A 165 2.26 17.07 -3.71
N CYS A 166 1.84 17.50 -2.54
CA CYS A 166 0.90 18.59 -2.37
C CYS A 166 1.30 19.45 -1.19
N TYR A 167 0.86 20.71 -1.22
CA TYR A 167 1.12 21.70 -0.20
C TYR A 167 -0.19 22.14 0.44
N SER A 168 -0.20 22.36 1.76
CA SER A 168 -1.32 22.96 2.47
C SER A 168 -0.85 24.11 3.35
N GLN A 169 -1.41 25.30 3.12
CA GLN A 169 -1.19 26.49 3.94
C GLN A 169 -2.44 26.78 4.75
N CYS A 170 -2.28 27.33 5.96
CA CYS A 170 -3.39 27.87 6.73
C CYS A 170 -3.17 29.36 7.02
N LYS A 171 -4.26 30.12 7.18
CA LYS A 171 -4.18 31.52 7.61
C LYS A 171 -4.19 31.58 9.14
N ASP A 172 -5.30 31.15 9.73
CA ASP A 172 -5.52 31.05 11.17
C ASP A 172 -6.69 30.07 11.44
N LYS A 173 -6.87 29.68 12.71
CA LYS A 173 -7.91 28.72 13.12
C LYS A 173 -9.33 29.19 12.77
N ASN A 174 -9.62 30.49 12.90
CA ASN A 174 -10.96 31.04 12.72
C ASN A 174 -11.36 31.08 11.24
N GLY A 175 -10.42 31.42 10.35
CA GLY A 175 -10.64 31.41 8.90
C GLY A 175 -10.97 30.02 8.35
N MET A 176 -10.41 28.96 8.96
CA MET A 176 -10.75 27.57 8.62
C MET A 176 -12.15 27.19 9.09
N LEU A 177 -12.49 27.51 10.35
CA LEU A 177 -13.80 27.20 10.95
C LEU A 177 -14.95 27.95 10.25
N ASN A 178 -14.70 29.18 9.80
CA ASN A 178 -15.72 30.01 9.15
C ASN A 178 -15.90 29.70 7.66
N GLY A 179 -15.10 28.80 7.08
CA GLY A 179 -15.19 28.45 5.66
C GLY A 179 -14.87 29.59 4.70
N THR A 180 -14.20 30.65 5.18
CA THR A 180 -13.86 31.83 4.36
C THR A 180 -12.93 31.48 3.19
N TYR A 181 -12.19 30.37 3.31
CA TYR A 181 -11.37 29.80 2.25
C TYR A 181 -11.70 28.30 2.07
N PRO A 182 -11.70 27.76 0.83
CA PRO A 182 -11.83 26.32 0.60
C PRO A 182 -10.74 25.59 1.39
N ALA A 183 -11.11 24.52 2.08
CA ALA A 183 -10.35 23.78 3.09
C ALA A 183 -8.81 23.91 2.98
N MET A 184 -8.25 24.73 3.87
CA MET A 184 -6.82 24.97 4.07
C MET A 184 -6.43 24.23 5.36
N GLY A 185 -5.64 23.16 5.28
CA GLY A 185 -5.37 22.25 6.40
C GLY A 185 -5.23 20.78 5.97
N TYR A 186 -5.58 20.46 4.74
CA TYR A 186 -5.12 19.25 4.08
C TYR A 186 -4.83 19.52 2.61
N CYS A 187 -4.20 18.58 1.95
CA CYS A 187 -4.02 18.58 0.51
C CYS A 187 -4.01 17.14 -0.01
N GLN A 188 -4.33 16.98 -1.30
CA GLN A 188 -4.29 15.70 -1.96
C GLN A 188 -3.69 15.80 -3.35
N THR A 189 -3.03 14.73 -3.81
CA THR A 189 -2.56 14.62 -5.19
C THR A 189 -2.57 13.15 -5.63
N ASN A 190 -2.68 12.93 -6.95
CA ASN A 190 -2.73 11.61 -7.53
C ASN A 190 -1.35 10.93 -7.47
N ASN A 191 -1.36 9.59 -7.40
CA ASN A 191 -0.16 8.78 -7.41
C ASN A 191 0.32 8.49 -8.83
N THR A 192 1.51 7.90 -8.94
CA THR A 192 2.13 7.48 -10.20
C THR A 192 2.05 5.97 -10.39
N LYS A 193 1.84 5.53 -11.64
CA LYS A 193 1.83 4.12 -12.03
C LYS A 193 3.11 3.38 -11.66
N GLY A 194 2.97 2.12 -11.26
CA GLY A 194 4.09 1.16 -11.13
C GLY A 194 5.08 1.47 -10.02
N LEU A 195 4.67 2.21 -8.99
CA LEU A 195 5.57 2.60 -7.89
C LEU A 195 5.78 1.44 -6.91
N LYS A 196 6.92 0.76 -7.02
CA LYS A 196 7.30 -0.37 -6.14
C LYS A 196 8.24 0.01 -4.98
N SER A 197 8.95 1.13 -5.09
CA SER A 197 9.83 1.60 -4.01
C SER A 197 9.79 3.11 -3.87
N PHE A 198 9.51 3.59 -2.66
CA PHE A 198 9.23 4.99 -2.40
C PHE A 198 9.44 5.39 -0.94
N TYR A 199 9.57 6.69 -0.72
CA TYR A 199 9.57 7.34 0.59
C TYR A 199 8.39 8.29 0.69
N GLY A 200 7.78 8.37 1.87
CA GLY A 200 6.97 9.53 2.23
C GLY A 200 7.84 10.62 2.82
N ILE A 201 7.65 11.87 2.41
CA ILE A 201 8.39 13.02 2.89
C ILE A 201 7.39 14.04 3.42
N LEU A 202 7.58 14.47 4.67
CA LEU A 202 6.73 15.48 5.31
C LEU A 202 7.58 16.64 5.85
N LYS A 203 7.42 17.82 5.24
CA LYS A 203 8.16 19.05 5.56
C LYS A 203 7.18 20.18 5.85
N GLY A 204 7.62 21.23 6.56
CA GLY A 204 6.75 22.37 6.80
C GLY A 204 7.23 23.33 7.89
N GLU A 205 6.61 24.50 7.92
CA GLU A 205 6.85 25.58 8.90
C GLU A 205 5.84 25.51 10.05
N TYR A 206 5.89 24.41 10.80
CA TYR A 206 4.91 24.06 11.83
C TYR A 206 4.83 25.05 13.00
N GLN A 207 5.90 25.78 13.26
CA GLN A 207 6.00 26.69 14.41
C GLN A 207 4.90 27.76 14.39
N PHE A 208 4.53 28.27 13.21
CA PHE A 208 3.51 29.32 13.08
C PHE A 208 2.10 28.84 13.40
N TYR A 209 1.89 27.52 13.35
CA TYR A 209 0.56 26.90 13.46
C TYR A 209 0.40 26.00 14.68
N LYS A 210 1.42 25.92 15.55
CA LYS A 210 1.47 24.96 16.67
C LYS A 210 0.27 25.01 17.61
N ASN A 211 -0.37 26.18 17.75
CA ASN A 211 -1.51 26.36 18.65
C ASN A 211 -2.79 25.64 18.17
N PHE A 212 -2.86 25.22 16.91
CA PHE A 212 -4.04 24.55 16.35
C PHE A 212 -3.74 23.44 15.33
N SER A 213 -2.49 23.33 14.87
CA SER A 213 -1.98 22.25 14.03
C SER A 213 -0.60 21.79 14.56
N PRO A 214 -0.48 21.33 15.82
CA PRO A 214 0.79 20.92 16.43
C PRO A 214 1.42 19.69 15.77
N CYS A 215 0.60 18.87 15.11
CA CYS A 215 1.04 17.69 14.36
C CYS A 215 0.56 17.77 12.91
N ALA A 216 1.32 17.12 12.04
CA ALA A 216 0.95 16.87 10.67
C ALA A 216 1.18 15.42 10.29
N TYR A 217 0.49 15.00 9.24
CA TYR A 217 0.47 13.63 8.76
C TYR A 217 0.59 13.59 7.25
N SER A 218 1.20 12.53 6.72
CA SER A 218 1.06 12.22 5.29
C SER A 218 0.98 10.72 5.07
N PHE A 219 0.13 10.33 4.13
CA PHE A 219 -0.10 8.93 3.81
C PHE A 219 -0.64 8.78 2.39
N VAL A 220 -0.40 7.61 1.80
CA VAL A 220 -1.10 7.16 0.61
C VAL A 220 -2.13 6.13 1.05
N ALA A 221 -3.40 6.36 0.73
CA ALA A 221 -4.50 5.51 1.16
C ALA A 221 -5.58 5.41 0.07
N ASP A 222 -6.47 4.44 0.22
CA ASP A 222 -7.69 4.32 -0.58
C ASP A 222 -8.42 5.67 -0.65
N TYR A 223 -8.65 6.16 -1.87
CA TYR A 223 -9.25 7.47 -2.09
C TYR A 223 -10.67 7.60 -1.51
N LYS A 224 -11.36 6.47 -1.27
CA LYS A 224 -12.70 6.44 -0.68
C LYS A 224 -12.68 6.41 0.84
N TRP A 225 -11.54 6.12 1.46
CA TRP A 225 -11.47 5.90 2.90
C TRP A 225 -11.41 7.19 3.71
N TYR A 226 -10.72 8.21 3.20
CA TYR A 226 -10.41 9.40 3.98
C TYR A 226 -11.31 10.59 3.64
N ASN A 227 -11.96 11.14 4.68
CA ASN A 227 -12.59 12.45 4.65
C ASN A 227 -11.92 13.36 5.69
N PHE A 228 -11.59 14.58 5.29
CA PHE A 228 -10.97 15.55 6.17
C PHE A 228 -11.94 16.08 7.23
N SER A 229 -11.43 16.24 8.45
CA SER A 229 -12.07 16.96 9.54
C SER A 229 -11.04 17.89 10.19
N ILE A 230 -11.48 19.08 10.61
CA ILE A 230 -10.63 20.06 11.31
C ILE A 230 -10.05 19.47 12.60
N ASP A 231 -10.77 18.55 13.26
CA ASP A 231 -10.29 17.89 14.48
C ASP A 231 -9.02 17.07 14.23
N HIS A 232 -8.76 16.64 12.99
CA HIS A 232 -7.53 15.90 12.64
C HIS A 232 -6.27 16.76 12.72
N LEU A 233 -6.40 18.09 12.79
CA LEU A 233 -5.27 19.01 12.99
C LEU A 233 -4.85 19.15 14.45
N SER A 234 -5.77 18.89 15.39
CA SER A 234 -5.66 19.44 16.74
C SER A 234 -4.59 18.78 17.63
N ASP A 235 -4.28 17.51 17.38
CA ASP A 235 -3.40 16.71 18.25
C ASP A 235 -2.81 15.49 17.53
N PHE A 236 -2.07 14.65 18.28
CA PHE A 236 -1.54 13.36 17.83
C PHE A 236 -2.61 12.25 17.66
N GLY A 237 -3.86 12.54 18.02
CA GLY A 237 -4.93 11.57 18.13
C GLY A 237 -5.33 10.96 16.79
N PHE A 238 -5.15 11.66 15.67
CA PHE A 238 -5.38 11.06 14.34
C PHE A 238 -4.48 9.84 14.11
N TYR A 239 -3.19 9.94 14.43
CA TYR A 239 -2.26 8.82 14.33
C TYR A 239 -2.62 7.70 15.30
N THR A 240 -2.88 8.03 16.57
CA THR A 240 -3.21 7.05 17.61
C THR A 240 -4.49 6.27 17.30
N ARG A 241 -5.57 6.94 16.87
CA ARG A 241 -6.84 6.29 16.52
C ARG A 241 -6.69 5.30 15.38
N ASN A 242 -5.83 5.61 14.42
CA ASN A 242 -5.53 4.75 13.27
C ASN A 242 -4.36 3.79 13.53
N LYS A 243 -3.78 3.80 14.74
CA LYS A 243 -2.59 2.98 15.10
C LYS A 243 -1.43 3.15 14.11
N GLY A 244 -1.27 4.34 13.55
CA GLY A 244 -0.25 4.65 12.54
C GLY A 244 -0.44 3.97 11.18
N MET A 245 -1.60 3.36 10.92
CA MET A 245 -1.90 2.62 9.70
C MET A 245 -3.03 3.25 8.89
N VAL A 246 -3.04 3.02 7.58
CA VAL A 246 -4.10 3.44 6.67
C VAL A 246 -4.40 2.31 5.67
N PRO A 247 -5.66 2.14 5.23
CA PRO A 247 -5.97 1.19 4.18
C PRO A 247 -5.47 1.70 2.83
N THR A 248 -4.83 0.81 2.08
CA THR A 248 -4.11 1.10 0.85
C THR A 248 -4.35 -0.01 -0.15
N ILE A 249 -4.46 0.36 -1.43
CA ILE A 249 -4.63 -0.56 -2.54
C ILE A 249 -3.28 -0.84 -3.17
N LEU A 250 -2.88 -2.10 -3.26
CA LEU A 250 -1.74 -2.51 -4.07
C LEU A 250 -2.24 -3.20 -5.33
N ASP A 251 -1.67 -2.83 -6.48
CA ASP A 251 -1.83 -3.62 -7.69
C ASP A 251 -0.81 -4.76 -7.66
N TRP A 252 -1.19 -5.90 -8.24
CA TRP A 252 -0.28 -7.02 -8.47
C TRP A 252 -0.40 -7.53 -9.90
N ALA A 253 0.65 -8.18 -10.40
CA ALA A 253 0.64 -8.78 -11.72
C ALA A 253 1.58 -9.99 -11.78
N ILE A 254 1.38 -10.84 -12.79
CA ILE A 254 2.41 -11.78 -13.23
C ILE A 254 3.42 -10.98 -14.05
N GLU A 255 4.55 -10.66 -13.43
CA GLU A 255 5.62 -9.89 -14.06
C GLU A 255 6.49 -10.77 -14.98
N ASN A 256 7.47 -10.14 -15.66
CA ASN A 256 8.44 -10.69 -16.64
C ASN A 256 8.01 -10.68 -18.12
N ASP A 257 6.72 -10.62 -18.44
CA ASP A 257 6.24 -10.49 -19.82
C ASP A 257 4.94 -9.68 -19.88
N SER A 258 4.66 -9.09 -21.04
CA SER A 258 3.32 -8.57 -21.34
C SER A 258 2.47 -9.68 -21.96
N CYS A 259 1.15 -9.60 -21.83
CA CYS A 259 0.28 -10.63 -22.39
C CYS A 259 0.47 -10.79 -23.92
N LYS A 260 0.82 -9.69 -24.61
CA LYS A 260 1.06 -9.66 -26.06
C LYS A 260 2.35 -10.37 -26.50
N ASN A 261 3.36 -10.42 -25.63
CA ASN A 261 4.67 -10.99 -25.96
C ASN A 261 4.74 -12.51 -25.72
N ILE A 262 3.71 -13.10 -25.12
CA ILE A 262 3.63 -14.54 -24.85
C ILE A 262 3.33 -15.27 -26.16
N THR A 263 4.38 -15.47 -26.96
CA THR A 263 4.33 -16.08 -28.29
C THR A 263 4.35 -17.61 -28.26
N MET A 264 4.87 -18.19 -27.18
CA MET A 264 4.78 -19.61 -26.89
C MET A 264 4.28 -19.74 -25.46
N ARG A 265 3.14 -20.43 -25.26
CA ARG A 265 2.69 -20.89 -23.94
C ARG A 265 3.70 -21.91 -23.43
N ASN A 266 4.87 -21.45 -23.01
CA ASN A 266 5.78 -22.31 -22.30
C ASN A 266 5.10 -22.63 -20.97
N ASN A 267 4.70 -23.90 -20.80
CA ASN A 267 3.93 -24.36 -19.63
C ASN A 267 4.63 -24.07 -18.29
N VAL A 268 5.93 -23.76 -18.31
CA VAL A 268 6.68 -23.43 -17.10
C VAL A 268 6.53 -21.95 -16.69
N THR A 269 6.38 -21.03 -17.65
CA THR A 269 6.38 -19.58 -17.37
C THR A 269 4.99 -18.95 -17.46
N TYR A 270 4.10 -19.49 -18.29
CA TYR A 270 2.73 -18.98 -18.41
C TYR A 270 1.91 -19.29 -17.15
N ALA A 271 1.23 -18.28 -16.60
CA ALA A 271 0.53 -18.41 -15.32
C ALA A 271 -0.94 -18.83 -15.43
N CYS A 272 -1.57 -18.64 -16.59
CA CYS A 272 -3.00 -18.88 -16.74
C CYS A 272 -3.27 -20.37 -17.03
N GLY A 273 -4.32 -20.91 -16.43
CA GLY A 273 -4.74 -22.30 -16.57
C GLY A 273 -5.56 -22.57 -17.83
N GLU A 274 -6.19 -23.75 -17.89
CA GLU A 274 -7.11 -24.09 -18.97
C GLU A 274 -8.37 -23.22 -18.92
N ASN A 275 -9.00 -23.02 -20.08
CA ASN A 275 -10.18 -22.17 -20.25
C ASN A 275 -10.02 -20.74 -19.69
N SER A 276 -8.79 -20.24 -19.68
CA SER A 276 -8.45 -18.88 -19.27
C SER A 276 -7.55 -18.20 -20.31
N GLY A 277 -7.54 -16.87 -20.29
CA GLY A 277 -6.68 -16.03 -21.11
C GLY A 277 -5.93 -15.01 -20.25
N CYS A 278 -4.97 -14.30 -20.84
CA CYS A 278 -4.33 -13.18 -20.19
C CYS A 278 -4.84 -11.83 -20.71
N HIS A 279 -4.64 -10.79 -19.90
CA HIS A 279 -4.72 -9.40 -20.33
C HIS A 279 -3.65 -8.58 -19.61
N ASP A 280 -3.23 -7.46 -20.21
CA ASP A 280 -2.23 -6.58 -19.60
C ASP A 280 -2.75 -6.00 -18.26
N SER A 281 -1.87 -5.92 -17.26
CA SER A 281 -2.21 -5.42 -15.93
C SER A 281 -2.40 -3.90 -15.92
N HIS A 282 -3.21 -3.38 -15.00
CA HIS A 282 -3.48 -1.94 -14.90
C HIS A 282 -2.24 -1.10 -14.61
N ASN A 283 -1.33 -1.64 -13.78
CA ASN A 283 -0.07 -1.02 -13.40
C ASN A 283 0.99 -1.05 -14.52
N GLY A 284 0.75 -1.79 -15.62
CA GLY A 284 1.67 -1.92 -16.76
C GLY A 284 2.94 -2.73 -16.48
N LEU A 285 3.02 -3.44 -15.36
CA LEU A 285 4.19 -4.22 -14.94
C LEU A 285 4.16 -5.69 -15.41
N GLY A 286 3.03 -6.15 -15.95
CA GLY A 286 2.87 -7.52 -16.40
C GLY A 286 1.47 -7.81 -16.93
N TYR A 287 0.97 -9.00 -16.63
CA TYR A 287 -0.37 -9.43 -17.03
C TYR A 287 -1.13 -10.09 -15.87
N LEU A 288 -2.44 -10.22 -16.06
CA LEU A 288 -3.36 -10.95 -15.21
C LEU A 288 -4.04 -12.05 -16.02
N CYS A 289 -4.63 -13.03 -15.33
CA CYS A 289 -5.37 -14.12 -15.94
C CYS A 289 -6.86 -13.96 -15.65
N GLU A 290 -7.69 -14.30 -16.62
CA GLU A 290 -9.14 -14.24 -16.54
C GLU A 290 -9.75 -15.47 -17.20
N CYS A 291 -10.82 -16.02 -16.63
CA CYS A 291 -11.54 -17.12 -17.27
C CYS A 291 -12.17 -16.65 -18.58
N LEU A 292 -12.16 -17.52 -19.59
CA LEU A 292 -12.82 -17.24 -20.86
C LEU A 292 -14.34 -17.15 -20.69
N GLU A 293 -15.02 -16.54 -21.65
CA GLU A 293 -16.46 -16.43 -21.67
C GLU A 293 -17.14 -17.81 -21.52
N GLY A 294 -18.11 -17.90 -20.60
CA GLY A 294 -18.78 -19.16 -20.25
C GLY A 294 -18.10 -19.98 -19.14
N TYR A 295 -16.97 -19.52 -18.59
CA TYR A 295 -16.26 -20.17 -17.50
C TYR A 295 -16.12 -19.27 -16.27
N GLN A 296 -16.11 -19.87 -15.08
CA GLN A 296 -15.86 -19.18 -13.81
C GLN A 296 -14.94 -19.99 -12.88
N GLY A 297 -14.25 -19.28 -12.00
CA GLY A 297 -13.38 -19.88 -10.97
C GLY A 297 -12.04 -19.16 -10.88
N ASN A 298 -10.97 -19.92 -10.60
CA ASN A 298 -9.63 -19.37 -10.46
C ASN A 298 -8.81 -19.56 -11.74
N PRO A 299 -8.55 -18.50 -12.54
CA PRO A 299 -7.86 -18.61 -13.81
C PRO A 299 -6.36 -18.92 -13.70
N TYR A 300 -5.79 -18.98 -12.50
CA TYR A 300 -4.39 -19.31 -12.27
C TYR A 300 -4.16 -20.80 -11.98
N LEU A 301 -5.23 -21.59 -11.83
CA LEU A 301 -5.16 -23.05 -11.66
C LEU A 301 -5.44 -23.76 -12.99
N GLN A 302 -4.75 -24.86 -13.26
CA GLN A 302 -4.88 -25.60 -14.52
C GLN A 302 -6.35 -25.97 -14.81
N ASP A 303 -7.08 -26.55 -13.85
CA ASP A 303 -8.51 -26.87 -14.00
C ASP A 303 -9.41 -25.91 -13.21
N GLY A 304 -8.97 -24.66 -13.03
CA GLY A 304 -9.63 -23.70 -12.15
C GLY A 304 -10.85 -22.99 -12.75
N CYS A 305 -10.89 -22.81 -14.07
CA CYS A 305 -12.02 -22.24 -14.78
C CYS A 305 -12.97 -23.36 -15.24
N GLN A 306 -14.11 -23.46 -14.58
CA GLN A 306 -15.14 -24.47 -14.84
C GLN A 306 -16.31 -23.87 -15.62
N GLY A 307 -16.87 -24.64 -16.56
CA GLY A 307 -18.00 -24.20 -17.37
C GLY A 307 -19.23 -23.93 -16.50
N MET A 308 -19.93 -22.83 -16.78
CA MET A 308 -21.18 -22.46 -16.12
C MET A 308 -22.37 -23.29 -16.60
#